data_AF-A0A7S0C8F5-F1
#
_entry.id   AF-A0A7S0C8F5-F1
#
_cell.length_a   1.000
_cell.length_b   1.000
_cell.length_c   1.000
_cell.angle_alpha   90.00
_cell.angle_beta   90.00
_cell.angle_gamma   90.00
#
_symmetry.space_group_name_H-M   'P 1'
#
loop_
_entity.id
_entity.type
_entity.pdbx_description
1 polymer ?
#
loop_
_entity_poly.entity_id
_entity_poly.type
_entity_poly.pdbx_seq_one_letter_code
_entity_poly.pdbx_strand_id
1 'polypeptide(L)'
;KYLIMGKGGEAIVKTSFLKKSKKPVVKYTWDEVKKHITPEDAWMVYHNKVYDVSNWFQHPGGSVIFTHAGDDMTDIFTAFHAPGSEAMIKRFYIGDLVKESMEHKNEEQFAFEQGYRDLRAKLVMMGMFKSNPLYYVYKCSSNMMMWATAVAMVAFSDSVYVHIASACLLGLFWQQCGWLAHDFLHHQVFQKRKYGDLCGIFWGNLM
;
A
#
# COMPACT_ATOMS: atom_id res chain seq x y z
N LYS A 1 -6.17 -37.86 -8.89
CA LYS A 1 -7.48 -37.86 -9.59
C LYS A 1 -7.33 -37.01 -10.85
N TYR A 2 -7.27 -37.67 -11.99
CA TYR A 2 -7.12 -37.06 -13.32
C TYR A 2 -8.45 -36.49 -13.81
N LEU A 3 -8.39 -35.34 -14.48
CA LEU A 3 -9.39 -34.92 -15.47
C LEU A 3 -8.62 -34.39 -16.67
N ILE A 4 -8.59 -35.22 -17.71
CA ILE A 4 -8.15 -34.90 -19.06
C ILE A 4 -9.42 -34.53 -19.81
N MET A 5 -9.45 -33.39 -20.53
CA MET A 5 -10.17 -33.23 -21.81
C MET A 5 -9.80 -31.90 -22.47
N GLY A 6 -9.46 -31.99 -23.76
CA GLY A 6 -9.21 -30.85 -24.64
C GLY A 6 -8.25 -31.17 -25.77
N LYS A 7 -8.68 -32.00 -26.74
CA LYS A 7 -8.00 -32.19 -28.03
C LYS A 7 -8.11 -30.91 -28.87
N GLY A 8 -7.01 -30.43 -29.43
CA GLY A 8 -7.02 -29.42 -30.48
C GLY A 8 -5.62 -29.01 -30.93
N GLY A 9 -5.25 -29.41 -32.15
CA GLY A 9 -4.22 -28.75 -32.96
C GLY A 9 -2.79 -29.25 -32.78
N GLU A 10 -2.42 -30.25 -33.59
CA GLU A 10 -1.03 -30.47 -33.96
C GLU A 10 -0.54 -29.29 -34.81
N ALA A 11 0.16 -28.36 -34.17
CA ALA A 11 1.11 -27.49 -34.85
C ALA A 11 2.47 -27.76 -34.22
N ILE A 12 3.32 -28.49 -34.95
CA ILE A 12 4.74 -28.60 -34.65
C ILE A 12 5.32 -27.19 -34.83
N VAL A 13 5.26 -26.40 -33.76
CA VAL A 13 6.02 -25.15 -33.68
C VAL A 13 7.48 -25.57 -33.58
N LYS A 14 8.18 -25.52 -34.71
CA LYS A 14 9.64 -25.49 -34.71
C LYS A 14 10.06 -24.30 -33.86
N THR A 15 10.37 -24.55 -32.59
CA THR A 15 11.04 -23.59 -31.72
C THR A 15 12.44 -23.41 -32.28
N SER A 16 12.57 -22.50 -33.26
CA SER A 16 13.84 -21.86 -33.53
C SER A 16 14.24 -21.18 -32.23
N PHE A 17 15.21 -21.78 -31.53
CA PHE A 17 15.93 -21.13 -30.45
C PHE A 17 16.67 -19.94 -31.07
N LEU A 18 15.96 -18.83 -31.27
CA LEU A 18 16.56 -17.53 -31.43
C LEU A 18 17.26 -17.26 -30.10
N LYS A 19 18.56 -17.56 -30.06
CA LYS A 19 19.49 -17.02 -29.06
C LYS A 19 19.33 -15.50 -29.13
N LYS A 20 18.50 -14.93 -28.25
CA LYS A 20 18.55 -13.50 -27.95
C LYS A 20 19.97 -13.22 -27.53
N SER A 21 20.72 -12.53 -28.39
CA SER A 21 22.00 -11.93 -28.05
C SER A 21 21.80 -11.12 -26.76
N LYS A 22 22.31 -11.63 -25.64
CA LYS A 22 22.32 -10.88 -24.38
C LYS A 22 23.34 -9.76 -24.56
N LYS A 23 22.86 -8.53 -24.76
CA LYS A 23 23.71 -7.35 -24.58
C LYS A 23 24.45 -7.49 -23.24
N PRO A 24 25.75 -7.18 -23.18
CA PRO A 24 26.48 -7.24 -21.92
C PRO A 24 25.76 -6.36 -20.89
N VAL A 25 25.49 -6.94 -19.72
CA VAL A 25 24.80 -6.25 -18.63
C VAL A 25 25.82 -5.31 -17.98
N VAL A 26 25.51 -4.02 -17.97
CA VAL A 26 26.33 -3.00 -17.30
C VAL A 26 26.33 -3.29 -15.80
N LYS A 27 27.47 -3.06 -15.16
CA LYS A 27 27.73 -3.36 -13.76
C LYS A 27 28.07 -2.08 -13.00
N TYR A 28 27.45 -1.87 -11.85
CA TYR A 28 27.62 -0.68 -11.01
C TYR A 28 28.02 -1.05 -9.59
N THR A 29 28.74 -0.15 -8.90
CA THR A 29 29.10 -0.28 -7.49
C THR A 29 28.16 0.54 -6.61
N TRP A 30 28.13 0.25 -5.31
CA TRP A 30 27.41 1.09 -4.34
C TRP A 30 27.96 2.51 -4.27
N ASP A 31 29.28 2.69 -4.33
CA ASP A 31 29.90 4.02 -4.37
C ASP A 31 29.42 4.86 -5.56
N GLU A 32 29.09 4.22 -6.69
CA GLU A 32 28.51 4.92 -7.83
C GLU A 32 27.06 5.27 -7.57
N VAL A 33 26.23 4.28 -7.18
CA VAL A 33 24.80 4.49 -6.91
C VAL A 33 24.57 5.63 -5.91
N LYS A 34 25.39 5.71 -4.85
CA LYS A 34 25.29 6.73 -3.79
C LYS A 34 25.54 8.17 -4.26
N LYS A 35 26.05 8.38 -5.47
CA LYS A 35 26.23 9.73 -6.03
C LYS A 35 24.93 10.29 -6.62
N HIS A 36 24.00 9.42 -6.99
CA HIS A 36 22.77 9.76 -7.71
C HIS A 36 21.61 9.90 -6.73
N ILE A 37 21.57 11.04 -6.02
CA ILE A 37 20.66 11.31 -4.89
C ILE A 37 19.66 12.45 -5.11
N THR A 38 19.61 13.07 -6.30
CA THR A 38 18.74 14.23 -6.56
C THR A 38 17.61 13.86 -7.53
N PRO A 39 16.48 14.58 -7.55
CA PRO A 39 15.39 14.27 -8.48
C PRO A 39 15.81 14.22 -9.95
N GLU A 40 16.78 15.04 -10.35
CA GLU A 40 17.32 15.11 -11.71
C GLU A 40 18.35 14.02 -12.02
N ASP A 41 18.88 13.37 -10.98
CA ASP A 41 19.92 12.34 -11.01
C ASP A 41 19.72 11.35 -9.84
N ALA A 42 18.76 10.43 -9.98
CA ALA A 42 18.28 9.54 -8.92
C ALA A 42 18.37 8.08 -9.33
N TRP A 43 19.31 7.34 -8.72
CA TRP A 43 19.42 5.89 -8.91
C TRP A 43 18.98 5.14 -7.67
N MET A 44 18.44 3.95 -7.84
CA MET A 44 18.00 3.10 -6.73
C MET A 44 18.32 1.63 -7.00
N VAL A 45 18.52 0.87 -5.93
CA VAL A 45 18.70 -0.58 -5.99
C VAL A 45 17.39 -1.29 -5.66
N TYR A 46 17.05 -2.31 -6.44
CA TYR A 46 15.96 -3.23 -6.14
C TYR A 46 16.35 -4.66 -6.52
N HIS A 47 16.41 -5.56 -5.54
CA HIS A 47 16.90 -6.94 -5.72
C HIS A 47 18.25 -7.02 -6.47
N ASN A 48 19.24 -6.25 -6.02
CA ASN A 48 20.60 -6.17 -6.57
C ASN A 48 20.66 -5.70 -8.05
N LYS A 49 19.63 -4.99 -8.50
CA LYS A 49 19.57 -4.34 -9.81
C LYS A 49 19.48 -2.84 -9.65
N VAL A 50 20.13 -2.11 -10.53
CA VAL A 50 20.19 -0.64 -10.50
C VAL A 50 19.18 -0.08 -11.50
N TYR A 51 18.40 0.90 -11.02
CA TYR A 51 17.37 1.58 -11.78
C TYR A 51 17.61 3.08 -11.73
N ASP A 52 17.56 3.73 -12.89
CA ASP A 52 17.63 5.18 -13.03
C ASP A 52 16.21 5.74 -13.14
N VAL A 53 15.76 6.42 -12.09
CA VAL A 53 14.43 7.05 -12.02
C VAL A 53 14.51 8.58 -12.13
N SER A 54 15.63 9.10 -12.61
CA SER A 54 15.86 10.53 -12.78
C SER A 54 14.72 11.19 -13.54
N ASN A 55 14.29 12.35 -13.05
CA ASN A 55 13.20 13.17 -13.59
C ASN A 55 11.83 12.48 -13.66
N TRP A 56 11.62 11.36 -12.96
CA TRP A 56 10.34 10.63 -13.00
C TRP A 56 9.28 11.19 -12.03
N PHE A 57 8.85 12.42 -12.28
CA PHE A 57 7.80 13.09 -11.49
C PHE A 57 6.39 12.51 -11.69
N GLN A 58 6.21 11.66 -12.70
CA GLN A 58 4.92 10.99 -12.99
C GLN A 58 4.73 9.69 -12.19
N HIS A 59 5.61 9.38 -11.24
CA HIS A 59 5.39 8.28 -10.30
C HIS A 59 4.02 8.45 -9.60
N PRO A 60 3.15 7.41 -9.57
CA PRO A 60 1.82 7.53 -8.94
C PRO A 60 1.84 7.90 -7.46
N GLY A 61 2.92 7.59 -6.74
CA GLY A 61 3.12 8.04 -5.35
C GLY A 61 3.68 9.47 -5.23
N GLY A 62 3.89 10.18 -6.34
CA GLY A 62 4.48 11.51 -6.39
C GLY A 62 5.99 11.50 -6.14
N SER A 63 6.51 12.66 -5.72
CA SER A 63 7.94 12.90 -5.48
C SER A 63 8.56 12.06 -4.36
N VAL A 64 7.73 11.31 -3.59
CA VAL A 64 8.21 10.37 -2.57
C VAL A 64 9.22 9.36 -3.12
N ILE A 65 9.19 9.06 -4.42
CA ILE A 65 10.16 8.17 -5.04
C ILE A 65 11.61 8.60 -4.82
N PHE A 66 11.88 9.91 -4.82
CA PHE A 66 13.24 10.43 -4.68
C PHE A 66 13.77 10.36 -3.24
N THR A 67 12.94 10.01 -2.26
CA THR A 67 13.36 9.87 -0.86
C THR A 67 14.36 8.73 -0.62
N HIS A 68 14.46 7.79 -1.56
CA HIS A 68 15.36 6.63 -1.49
C HIS A 68 16.40 6.64 -2.61
N ALA A 69 16.62 7.80 -3.25
CA ALA A 69 17.68 7.95 -4.23
C ALA A 69 19.04 7.70 -3.57
N GLY A 70 19.89 6.92 -4.24
CA GLY A 70 21.16 6.42 -3.73
C GLY A 70 21.08 5.20 -2.80
N ASP A 71 19.90 4.59 -2.60
CA ASP A 71 19.69 3.52 -1.61
C ASP A 71 18.96 2.27 -2.19
N ASP A 72 18.84 1.23 -1.36
CA ASP A 72 18.10 -0.01 -1.65
C ASP A 72 16.62 0.15 -1.29
N MET A 73 15.77 0.21 -2.30
CA MET A 73 14.33 0.34 -2.14
C MET A 73 13.60 -1.00 -2.01
N THR A 74 14.29 -2.15 -1.88
CA THR A 74 13.67 -3.49 -1.94
C THR A 74 12.49 -3.66 -0.96
N ASP A 75 12.71 -3.37 0.32
CA ASP A 75 11.69 -3.56 1.35
C ASP A 75 10.55 -2.55 1.23
N ILE A 76 10.87 -1.31 0.85
CA ILE A 76 9.91 -0.20 0.74
C ILE A 76 9.05 -0.37 -0.50
N PHE A 77 9.65 -0.78 -1.62
CA PHE A 77 8.91 -1.15 -2.81
C PHE A 77 7.88 -2.24 -2.47
N THR A 78 8.31 -3.30 -1.78
CA THR A 78 7.45 -4.40 -1.33
C THR A 78 6.37 -3.96 -0.32
N ALA A 79 6.65 -2.93 0.48
CA ALA A 79 5.72 -2.41 1.47
C ALA A 79 4.56 -1.64 0.85
N PHE A 80 4.84 -0.81 -0.16
CA PHE A 80 3.91 0.19 -0.69
C PHE A 80 3.34 -0.12 -2.08
N HIS A 81 3.89 -1.09 -2.80
CA HIS A 81 3.43 -1.44 -4.14
C HIS A 81 2.62 -2.74 -4.18
N ALA A 82 1.63 -2.78 -5.06
CA ALA A 82 0.85 -3.99 -5.31
C ALA A 82 1.65 -5.00 -6.17
N PRO A 83 1.35 -6.31 -6.06
CA PRO A 83 1.94 -7.30 -6.96
C PRO A 83 1.72 -6.92 -8.43
N GLY A 84 2.77 -6.92 -9.23
CA GLY A 84 2.74 -6.55 -10.66
C GLY A 84 3.27 -5.15 -10.96
N SER A 85 3.48 -4.29 -9.95
CA SER A 85 4.14 -2.99 -10.10
C SER A 85 5.57 -3.11 -10.65
N GLU A 86 6.21 -4.27 -10.53
CA GLU A 86 7.53 -4.56 -11.09
C GLU A 86 7.56 -4.44 -12.62
N ALA A 87 6.42 -4.54 -13.29
CA ALA A 87 6.34 -4.34 -14.74
C ALA A 87 6.73 -2.92 -15.15
N MET A 88 6.43 -1.92 -14.31
CA MET A 88 6.74 -0.51 -14.57
C MET A 88 8.23 -0.22 -14.36
N ILE A 89 8.81 -0.70 -13.25
CA ILE A 89 10.20 -0.36 -12.91
C ILE A 89 11.22 -0.94 -13.88
N LYS A 90 10.89 -2.04 -14.58
CA LYS A 90 11.75 -2.64 -15.62
C LYS A 90 12.16 -1.65 -16.71
N ARG A 91 11.40 -0.58 -16.93
CA ARG A 91 11.71 0.47 -17.91
C ARG A 91 12.89 1.35 -17.50
N PHE A 92 13.17 1.42 -16.21
CA PHE A 92 14.23 2.23 -15.61
C PHE A 92 15.52 1.43 -15.37
N TYR A 93 15.54 0.14 -15.69
CA TYR A 93 16.70 -0.72 -15.45
C TYR A 93 17.90 -0.30 -16.30
N ILE A 94 19.03 -0.04 -15.64
CA ILE A 94 20.29 0.34 -16.30
C ILE A 94 21.40 -0.71 -16.15
N GLY A 95 21.35 -1.57 -15.14
CA GLY A 95 22.36 -2.61 -14.94
C GLY A 95 22.21 -3.37 -13.65
N ASP A 96 23.17 -4.25 -13.36
CA ASP A 96 23.21 -4.98 -12.10
C ASP A 96 24.25 -4.39 -11.15
N LEU A 97 24.00 -4.53 -9.85
CA LEU A 97 25.00 -4.23 -8.83
C LEU A 97 26.08 -5.32 -8.84
N VAL A 98 27.36 -4.94 -8.70
CA VAL A 98 28.45 -5.93 -8.55
C VAL A 98 28.38 -6.60 -7.19
N LYS A 99 28.76 -7.88 -7.12
CA LYS A 99 28.64 -8.64 -5.87
C LYS A 99 29.60 -8.15 -4.82
N GLU A 100 30.78 -7.75 -5.27
CA GLU A 100 31.91 -7.30 -4.47
C GLU A 100 31.64 -5.94 -3.83
N SER A 101 30.81 -5.10 -4.46
CA SER A 101 30.43 -3.82 -3.87
C SER A 101 29.29 -3.93 -2.89
N MET A 102 28.52 -5.04 -2.89
CA MET A 102 27.36 -5.21 -2.02
C MET A 102 27.77 -4.84 -0.60
N GLU A 103 27.22 -3.73 -0.09
CA GLU A 103 27.57 -3.31 1.25
C GLU A 103 27.15 -4.41 2.23
N HIS A 104 28.12 -4.83 3.03
CA HIS A 104 27.82 -5.60 4.22
C HIS A 104 27.07 -4.66 5.16
N LYS A 105 25.74 -4.77 5.14
CA LYS A 105 24.89 -4.18 6.15
C LYS A 105 25.44 -4.61 7.52
N ASN A 106 25.58 -3.66 8.44
CA ASN A 106 26.00 -4.01 9.79
C ASN A 106 24.99 -4.98 10.42
N GLU A 107 25.41 -5.71 11.46
CA GLU A 107 24.57 -6.73 12.09
C GLU A 107 23.23 -6.16 12.59
N GLU A 108 23.24 -4.92 13.07
CA GLU A 108 22.04 -4.21 13.54
C GLU A 108 21.03 -3.96 12.43
N GLN A 109 21.47 -3.39 11.30
CA GLN A 109 20.63 -3.12 10.13
C GLN A 109 20.05 -4.41 9.55
N PHE A 110 20.89 -5.45 9.44
CA PHE A 110 20.44 -6.75 8.96
C PHE A 110 19.39 -7.37 9.89
N ALA A 111 19.62 -7.33 11.21
CA ALA A 111 18.68 -7.82 12.21
C ALA A 111 17.36 -7.02 12.20
N PHE A 112 17.43 -5.70 12.00
CA PHE A 112 16.26 -4.84 11.88
C PHE A 112 15.42 -5.18 10.64
N GLU A 113 16.03 -5.28 9.46
CA GLU A 113 15.34 -5.65 8.22
C GLU A 113 14.70 -7.03 8.32
N GLN A 114 15.42 -8.00 8.90
CA GLN A 114 14.88 -9.34 9.13
C GLN A 114 13.69 -9.30 10.10
N GLY A 115 13.80 -8.57 11.21
CA GLY A 115 12.72 -8.37 12.17
C GLY A 115 11.48 -7.71 11.53
N TYR A 116 11.69 -6.71 10.67
CA TYR A 116 10.62 -6.06 9.91
C TYR A 116 9.92 -7.05 8.96
N ARG A 117 10.68 -7.82 8.19
CA ARG A 117 10.14 -8.83 7.26
C ARG A 117 9.34 -9.91 7.99
N ASP A 118 9.86 -10.40 9.11
CA ASP A 118 9.19 -11.41 9.94
C ASP A 118 7.90 -10.85 10.56
N LEU A 119 7.92 -9.62 11.06
CA LEU A 119 6.73 -8.95 11.59
C LEU A 119 5.68 -8.77 10.50
N ARG A 120 6.06 -8.26 9.32
CA ARG A 120 5.15 -8.09 8.19
C ARG A 120 4.53 -9.44 7.78
N ALA A 121 5.34 -10.50 7.69
CA ALA A 121 4.84 -11.84 7.37
C ALA A 121 3.80 -12.33 8.40
N LYS A 122 4.06 -12.14 9.70
CA LYS A 122 3.09 -12.46 10.76
C LYS A 122 1.79 -11.67 10.62
N LEU A 123 1.86 -10.35 10.42
CA LEU A 123 0.69 -9.49 10.23
C LEU A 123 -0.15 -9.91 9.01
N VAL A 124 0.50 -10.29 7.90
CA VAL A 124 -0.16 -10.81 6.70
C VAL A 124 -0.85 -12.14 6.99
N MET A 125 -0.16 -13.09 7.65
CA MET A 125 -0.71 -14.40 7.99
C MET A 125 -1.90 -14.30 8.96
N MET A 126 -1.84 -13.35 9.90
CA MET A 126 -2.93 -13.04 10.82
C MET A 126 -4.11 -12.33 10.13
N GLY A 127 -3.96 -11.94 8.86
CA GLY A 127 -5.00 -11.23 8.12
C GLY A 127 -5.23 -9.81 8.62
N MET A 128 -4.28 -9.20 9.34
CA MET A 128 -4.45 -7.87 9.94
C MET A 128 -4.56 -6.74 8.90
N PHE A 129 -4.19 -7.00 7.64
CA PHE A 129 -4.40 -6.08 6.52
C PHE A 129 -5.75 -6.25 5.81
N LYS A 130 -6.63 -7.14 6.29
CA LYS A 130 -7.98 -7.34 5.75
C LYS A 130 -9.00 -6.67 6.64
N SER A 131 -9.90 -5.90 6.04
CA SER A 131 -11.02 -5.29 6.77
C SER A 131 -11.99 -6.36 7.27
N ASN A 132 -12.58 -6.10 8.45
CA ASN A 132 -13.65 -6.92 9.00
C ASN A 132 -15.01 -6.24 8.78
N PRO A 133 -15.87 -6.74 7.87
CA PRO A 133 -17.16 -6.10 7.58
C PRO A 133 -18.09 -6.03 8.79
N LEU A 134 -18.10 -7.06 9.64
CA LEU A 134 -18.96 -7.10 10.82
C LEU A 134 -18.59 -6.03 11.83
N TYR A 135 -17.30 -5.74 11.99
CA TYR A 135 -16.82 -4.65 12.84
C TYR A 135 -17.36 -3.30 12.34
N TYR A 136 -17.30 -3.04 11.02
CA TYR A 136 -17.79 -1.79 10.46
C TYR A 136 -19.32 -1.68 10.48
N VAL A 137 -20.06 -2.79 10.29
CA VAL A 137 -21.51 -2.83 10.51
C VAL A 137 -21.84 -2.47 11.95
N TYR A 138 -21.16 -3.08 12.92
CA TYR A 138 -21.30 -2.75 14.33
C TYR A 138 -21.03 -1.26 14.58
N LYS A 139 -19.88 -0.73 14.14
CA LYS A 139 -19.52 0.69 14.33
C LYS A 139 -20.54 1.65 13.73
N CYS A 140 -21.02 1.37 12.52
CA CYS A 140 -22.08 2.16 11.87
C CYS A 140 -23.37 2.11 12.69
N SER A 141 -23.81 0.92 13.09
CA SER A 141 -25.04 0.73 13.84
C SER A 141 -25.00 1.37 15.24
N SER A 142 -23.87 1.23 15.95
CA SER A 142 -23.69 1.86 17.26
C SER A 142 -23.67 3.38 17.16
N ASN A 143 -23.09 3.93 16.08
CA ASN A 143 -23.08 5.37 15.86
C ASN A 143 -24.50 5.90 15.60
N MET A 144 -25.28 5.22 14.75
CA MET A 144 -26.69 5.57 14.53
C MET A 144 -27.53 5.44 15.80
N MET A 145 -27.23 4.46 16.66
CA MET A 145 -27.88 4.32 17.96
C MET A 145 -27.61 5.51 18.87
N MET A 146 -26.38 6.04 18.91
CA MET A 146 -26.04 7.25 19.66
C MET A 146 -26.87 8.45 19.18
N TRP A 147 -26.96 8.65 17.85
CA TRP A 147 -27.78 9.72 17.28
C TRP A 147 -29.26 9.57 17.65
N ALA A 148 -29.84 8.38 17.47
CA ALA A 148 -31.23 8.11 17.83
C ALA A 148 -31.50 8.36 19.32
N THR A 149 -30.55 7.99 20.19
CA THR A 149 -30.63 8.22 21.63
C THR A 149 -30.59 9.72 21.94
N ALA A 150 -29.69 10.50 21.33
CA ALA A 150 -29.63 11.95 21.51
C ALA A 150 -30.94 12.64 21.08
N VAL A 151 -31.51 12.23 19.95
CA VAL A 151 -32.81 12.74 19.47
C VAL A 151 -33.93 12.38 20.44
N ALA A 152 -33.99 11.13 20.90
CA ALA A 152 -35.00 10.69 21.86
C ALA A 152 -34.91 11.46 23.20
N MET A 153 -33.70 11.72 23.70
CA MET A 153 -33.48 12.52 24.91
C MET A 153 -34.06 13.94 24.79
N VAL A 154 -34.03 14.55 23.60
CA VAL A 154 -34.63 15.86 23.35
C VAL A 154 -36.14 15.76 23.18
N ALA A 155 -36.62 14.72 22.49
CA ALA A 155 -38.03 14.57 22.14
C ALA A 155 -38.93 14.16 23.32
N PHE A 156 -38.39 13.44 24.31
CA PHE A 156 -39.18 12.84 25.40
C PHE A 156 -38.91 13.43 26.80
N SER A 157 -38.08 14.48 26.91
CA SER A 157 -37.77 15.10 28.20
C SER A 157 -37.61 16.61 28.05
N ASP A 158 -38.20 17.38 28.97
CA ASP A 158 -38.05 18.83 29.05
C ASP A 158 -36.92 19.28 30.00
N SER A 159 -36.24 18.33 30.64
CA SER A 159 -35.17 18.64 31.59
C SER A 159 -33.92 19.20 30.90
N VAL A 160 -33.48 20.38 31.35
CA VAL A 160 -32.26 21.04 30.85
C VAL A 160 -31.01 20.15 30.97
N TYR A 161 -30.91 19.34 32.03
CA TYR A 161 -29.78 18.43 32.23
C TYR A 161 -29.76 17.30 31.18
N VAL A 162 -30.95 16.81 30.79
CA VAL A 162 -31.07 15.79 29.74
C VAL A 162 -30.72 16.40 28.38
N HIS A 163 -31.08 17.65 28.11
CA HIS A 163 -30.69 18.35 26.89
C HIS A 163 -29.19 18.61 26.81
N ILE A 164 -28.54 18.99 27.92
CA ILE A 164 -27.07 19.11 27.98
C ILE A 164 -26.41 17.76 27.70
N ALA A 165 -26.88 16.69 28.33
CA ALA A 165 -26.35 15.34 28.10
C ALA A 165 -26.56 14.88 26.65
N SER A 166 -27.72 15.20 26.05
CA SER A 166 -28.00 14.95 24.64
C SER A 166 -27.03 15.71 23.72
N ALA A 167 -26.75 16.99 24.00
CA ALA A 167 -25.79 17.78 23.23
C ALA A 167 -24.38 17.18 23.27
N CYS A 168 -23.92 16.71 24.44
CA CYS A 168 -22.64 15.99 24.55
C CYS A 168 -22.65 14.68 23.74
N LEU A 169 -23.73 13.90 23.78
CA LEU A 169 -23.86 12.65 23.03
C LEU A 169 -23.87 12.90 21.51
N LEU A 170 -24.52 13.96 21.07
CA LEU A 170 -24.53 14.39 19.67
C LEU A 170 -23.15 14.86 19.20
N GLY A 171 -22.41 15.59 20.05
CA GLY A 171 -21.02 15.94 19.79
C GLY A 171 -20.13 14.70 19.59
N LEU A 172 -20.29 13.68 20.45
CA LEU A 172 -19.60 12.39 20.28
C LEU A 172 -20.00 11.68 18.99
N PHE A 173 -21.28 11.72 18.61
CA PHE A 173 -21.76 11.16 17.33
C PHE A 173 -21.04 11.79 16.14
N TRP A 174 -20.96 13.12 16.07
CA TRP A 174 -20.27 13.80 14.97
C TRP A 174 -18.77 13.50 14.94
N GLN A 175 -18.12 13.43 16.11
CA GLN A 175 -16.72 12.97 16.19
C GLN A 175 -16.57 11.55 15.61
N GLN A 176 -17.47 10.62 15.94
CA GLN A 176 -17.45 9.26 15.40
C GLN A 176 -17.73 9.22 13.90
N CYS A 177 -18.63 10.09 13.38
CA CYS A 177 -18.85 10.25 11.95
C CYS A 177 -17.57 10.66 11.23
N GLY A 178 -16.79 11.57 11.80
CA GLY A 178 -15.49 11.98 11.27
C GLY A 178 -14.49 10.82 11.14
N TRP A 179 -14.39 9.98 12.16
CA TRP A 179 -13.54 8.77 12.10
C TRP A 179 -14.04 7.75 11.08
N LEU A 180 -15.35 7.51 11.01
CA LEU A 180 -15.93 6.62 9.99
C LEU A 180 -15.66 7.16 8.58
N ALA A 181 -15.91 8.44 8.33
CA ALA A 181 -15.67 9.08 7.05
C ALA A 181 -14.19 8.98 6.64
N HIS A 182 -13.26 9.26 7.57
CA HIS A 182 -11.83 9.07 7.38
C HIS A 182 -11.49 7.64 6.93
N ASP A 183 -11.94 6.63 7.67
CA ASP A 183 -11.63 5.22 7.36
C ASP A 183 -12.19 4.78 5.99
N PHE A 184 -13.42 5.20 5.67
CA PHE A 184 -14.03 4.91 4.36
C PHE A 184 -13.30 5.62 3.21
N LEU A 185 -12.87 6.87 3.40
CA LEU A 185 -12.15 7.65 2.39
C LEU A 185 -10.67 7.25 2.23
N HIS A 186 -10.07 6.63 3.24
CA HIS A 186 -8.80 5.92 3.10
C HIS A 186 -8.93 4.57 2.40
N HIS A 187 -10.13 4.20 1.95
CA HIS A 187 -10.44 2.94 1.26
C HIS A 187 -10.00 1.71 2.06
N GLN A 188 -9.97 1.80 3.39
CA GLN A 188 -9.56 0.70 4.26
C GLN A 188 -10.65 -0.38 4.35
N VAL A 189 -11.91 0.03 4.25
CA VAL A 189 -13.06 -0.87 4.45
C VAL A 189 -13.36 -1.70 3.21
N PHE A 190 -13.30 -1.08 2.03
CA PHE A 190 -13.69 -1.70 0.77
C PHE A 190 -12.54 -1.73 -0.24
N GLN A 191 -12.40 -2.86 -0.93
CA GLN A 191 -11.42 -3.02 -2.00
C GLN A 191 -11.71 -2.12 -3.21
N LYS A 192 -12.98 -1.84 -3.50
CA LYS A 192 -13.38 -0.93 -4.58
C LYS A 192 -13.57 0.47 -4.03
N ARG A 193 -12.75 1.41 -4.51
CA ARG A 193 -12.76 2.82 -4.10
C ARG A 193 -14.15 3.46 -4.11
N LYS A 194 -14.95 3.21 -5.16
CA LYS A 194 -16.33 3.72 -5.31
C LYS A 194 -17.21 3.52 -4.07
N TYR A 195 -17.10 2.37 -3.39
CA TYR A 195 -17.91 2.12 -2.19
C TYR A 195 -17.40 2.91 -0.99
N GLY A 196 -16.07 3.04 -0.86
CA GLY A 196 -15.46 3.91 0.15
C GLY A 196 -15.85 5.37 -0.06
N ASP A 197 -15.83 5.85 -1.30
CA ASP A 197 -16.25 7.23 -1.63
C ASP A 197 -17.72 7.47 -1.28
N LEU A 198 -18.62 6.55 -1.66
CA LEU A 198 -20.04 6.64 -1.35
C LEU A 198 -20.30 6.69 0.17
N CYS A 199 -19.71 5.77 0.93
CA CYS A 199 -19.85 5.73 2.39
C CYS A 199 -19.19 6.93 3.05
N GLY A 200 -18.04 7.37 2.54
CA GLY A 200 -17.34 8.57 3.01
C GLY A 200 -18.17 9.84 2.82
N ILE A 201 -18.82 10.01 1.67
CA ILE A 201 -19.76 11.12 1.43
C ILE A 201 -20.95 11.05 2.39
N PHE A 202 -21.52 9.87 2.59
CA PHE A 202 -22.64 9.69 3.53
C PHE A 202 -22.26 10.09 4.96
N TRP A 203 -21.20 9.50 5.52
CA TRP A 203 -20.77 9.79 6.89
C TRP A 203 -20.17 11.18 7.05
N GLY A 204 -19.53 11.72 6.00
CA GLY A 204 -18.98 13.06 5.98
C GLY A 204 -20.05 14.15 5.96
N ASN A 205 -21.19 13.92 5.29
CA ASN A 205 -22.33 14.86 5.28
C ASN A 205 -23.26 14.71 6.50
N LEU A 206 -23.02 13.73 7.37
CA LEU A 206 -23.71 13.61 8.66
C LEU A 206 -23.00 14.39 9.78
N MET A 207 -21.79 14.92 9.53
CA MET A 207 -21.14 15.93 10.37
C MET A 207 -21.78 17.29 10.16
#